data_AF-A0A2N9NJD1-F1
#
_entry.id   AF-A0A2N9NJD1-F1
#
_cell.length_a   1.000
_cell.length_b   1.000
_cell.length_c   1.000
_cell.angle_alpha   90.00
_cell.angle_beta   90.00
_cell.angle_gamma   90.00
#
_symmetry.space_group_name_H-M   'P 1'
#
loop_
_entity.id
_entity.type
_entity.pdbx_description
1 polymer ?
#
loop_
_entity_poly.entity_id
_entity_poly.type
_entity_poly.pdbx_seq_one_letter_code
_entity_poly.pdbx_strand_id
1 'polypeptide(L)'
;MESQDAIFLTARDMADPAERAAYLTQACGNDADLRQRVEAMLRDAAGADEFFGPEGTVVGAASPTEGPGTVIGRFKLLEKIGEGGCGVVYMALNKE
;
A
#
# COMPACT_ATOMS: atom_id res chain seq x y z
N MET A 1 17.14 9.48 18.89
CA MET A 1 16.13 8.46 19.21
C MET A 1 15.34 8.26 17.93
N GLU A 2 15.58 7.16 17.23
CA GLU A 2 14.82 6.87 16.00
C GLU A 2 13.39 6.47 16.40
N SER A 3 12.40 7.00 15.71
CA SER A 3 11.00 6.69 15.97
C SER A 3 10.67 5.25 15.56
N GLN A 4 9.68 4.64 16.19
CA GLN A 4 9.19 3.30 15.84
C GLN A 4 8.91 3.14 14.33
N ASP A 5 8.30 4.16 13.70
CA ASP A 5 8.01 4.19 12.26
C ASP A 5 9.27 4.15 11.39
N ALA A 6 10.33 4.86 11.78
CA ALA A 6 11.59 4.91 11.03
C ALA A 6 12.28 3.53 11.07
N ILE A 7 12.34 2.93 12.26
CA ILE A 7 12.91 1.58 12.45
C ILE A 7 12.11 0.55 11.65
N PHE A 8 10.77 0.64 11.66
CA PHE A 8 9.90 -0.23 10.88
C PHE A 8 10.16 -0.13 9.37
N LEU A 9 10.22 1.09 8.82
CA LEU A 9 10.44 1.29 7.38
C LEU A 9 11.79 0.71 6.94
N THR A 10 12.86 1.01 7.69
CA THR A 10 14.19 0.47 7.38
C THR A 10 14.25 -1.05 7.51
N ALA A 11 13.66 -1.62 8.56
CA ALA A 11 13.60 -3.06 8.76
C ALA A 11 12.76 -3.77 7.69
N ARG A 12 11.73 -3.12 7.15
CA ARG A 12 10.87 -3.66 6.09
C ARG A 12 11.60 -3.76 4.75
N ASP A 13 12.46 -2.79 4.43
CA ASP A 13 13.23 -2.80 3.18
C ASP A 13 14.38 -3.84 3.17
N MET A 14 14.70 -4.44 4.33
CA MET A 14 15.66 -5.53 4.44
C MET A 14 15.01 -6.86 4.04
N ALA A 15 15.43 -7.40 2.88
CA ALA A 15 14.97 -8.69 2.39
C ALA A 15 15.52 -9.87 3.22
N ASP A 16 16.71 -9.74 3.80
CA ASP A 16 17.33 -10.78 4.60
C ASP A 16 16.86 -10.75 6.06
N PRO A 17 16.28 -11.85 6.58
CA PRO A 17 15.74 -11.89 7.94
C PRO A 17 16.83 -11.83 9.03
N ALA A 18 18.06 -12.24 8.75
CA ALA A 18 19.17 -12.17 9.70
C ALA A 18 19.73 -10.75 9.80
N GLU A 19 19.89 -10.04 8.68
CA GLU A 19 20.23 -8.61 8.70
C GLU A 19 19.18 -7.78 9.43
N ARG A 20 17.90 -8.06 9.16
CA ARG A 20 16.77 -7.41 9.85
C ARG A 20 16.81 -7.64 11.37
N ALA A 21 17.09 -8.86 11.81
CA ALA A 21 17.16 -9.18 13.24
C ALA A 21 18.35 -8.48 13.94
N ALA A 22 19.49 -8.37 13.26
CA ALA A 22 20.65 -7.63 13.74
C ALA A 22 20.35 -6.13 13.86
N TYR A 23 19.72 -5.55 12.84
CA TYR A 23 19.30 -4.15 12.84
C TYR A 23 18.31 -3.84 13.96
N LEU A 24 17.26 -4.67 14.15
CA LEU A 24 16.29 -4.47 15.24
C LEU A 24 16.95 -4.54 16.62
N THR A 25 17.94 -5.42 16.79
CA THR A 25 18.68 -5.51 18.06
C THR A 25 19.51 -4.25 18.31
N GLN A 26 20.12 -3.68 17.26
CA GLN A 26 20.89 -2.45 17.36
C GLN A 26 20.00 -1.20 17.53
N ALA A 27 18.92 -1.08 16.75
CA ALA A 27 18.05 0.09 16.70
C ALA A 27 17.11 0.18 17.90
N CYS A 28 16.60 -0.95 18.39
CA CYS A 28 15.76 -0.98 19.60
C CYS A 28 16.58 -1.02 20.90
N GLY A 29 17.87 -1.39 20.85
CA GLY A 29 18.72 -1.44 22.03
C GLY A 29 18.13 -2.32 23.15
N ASN A 30 17.94 -1.74 24.34
CA ASN A 30 17.33 -2.40 25.50
C ASN A 30 15.81 -2.22 25.60
N ASP A 31 15.18 -1.49 24.67
CA ASP A 31 13.75 -1.23 24.69
C ASP A 31 12.97 -2.42 24.08
N ALA A 32 12.75 -3.43 24.92
CA ALA A 32 12.04 -4.65 24.53
C ALA A 32 10.59 -4.38 24.05
N ASP A 33 9.92 -3.38 24.64
CA ASP A 33 8.57 -2.96 24.22
C ASP A 33 8.57 -2.37 22.80
N LEU A 34 9.56 -1.53 22.49
CA LEU A 34 9.73 -0.97 21.15
C LEU A 34 9.98 -2.07 20.11
N ARG A 35 10.86 -3.02 20.44
CA ARG A 35 11.15 -4.18 19.58
C ARG A 35 9.89 -5.00 19.30
N GLN A 36 9.12 -5.32 20.34
CA GLN A 36 7.90 -6.12 20.20
C GLN A 36 6.87 -5.43 19.28
N ARG A 37 6.74 -4.10 19.37
CA ARG A 37 5.84 -3.32 18.52
C ARG A 37 6.28 -3.33 17.06
N VAL A 38 7.57 -3.11 16.79
CA VAL A 38 8.11 -3.15 15.41
C VAL A 38 7.98 -4.56 14.82
N GLU A 39 8.28 -5.61 15.58
CA GLU A 39 8.12 -7.00 15.14
C GLU A 39 6.65 -7.34 14.84
N ALA A 40 5.69 -6.82 15.62
CA ALA A 40 4.27 -6.96 15.33
C ALA A 40 3.88 -6.27 14.01
N MET A 41 4.33 -5.02 13.79
CA MET A 41 4.09 -4.30 12.54
C MET A 41 4.68 -5.03 11.33
N LEU A 42 5.89 -5.60 11.45
CA LEU A 42 6.51 -6.38 10.38
C LEU A 42 5.74 -7.65 10.05
N ARG A 43 5.16 -8.32 11.07
CA ARG A 43 4.32 -9.51 10.87
C ARG A 43 3.01 -9.17 10.16
N ASP A 44 2.36 -8.09 10.57
CA ASP A 44 1.11 -7.64 9.94
C ASP A 44 1.37 -7.20 8.49
N ALA A 45 2.50 -6.53 8.22
CA ALA A 45 2.90 -6.15 6.87
C ALA A 45 3.15 -7.37 5.97
N ALA A 46 3.80 -8.42 6.49
CA ALA A 46 3.99 -9.67 5.75
C ALA A 46 2.66 -10.37 5.46
N GLY A 47 1.74 -10.42 6.43
CA GLY A 47 0.41 -10.98 6.23
C GLY A 47 -0.44 -10.17 5.24
N ALA A 48 -0.27 -8.85 5.19
CA ALA A 48 -0.88 -8.00 4.18
C ALA A 48 -0.29 -8.27 2.79
N ASP A 49 1.03 -8.42 2.66
CA ASP A 49 1.68 -8.77 1.39
C ASP A 49 1.22 -10.15 0.87
N GLU A 50 1.05 -11.13 1.76
CA GLU A 50 0.46 -12.43 1.41
C GLU A 50 -1.01 -12.32 1.01
N PHE A 51 -1.79 -11.44 1.67
CA PHE A 51 -3.19 -11.22 1.35
C PHE A 51 -3.41 -10.48 0.03
N PHE A 52 -2.58 -9.48 -0.26
CA PHE A 52 -2.62 -8.71 -1.50
C PHE A 52 -1.80 -9.36 -2.64
N GLY A 53 -1.03 -10.41 -2.35
CA GLY A 53 -0.15 -11.12 -3.28
C GLY A 53 1.07 -10.30 -3.71
N PRO A 54 2.01 -10.89 -4.48
CA PRO A 54 3.11 -10.14 -5.13
C PRO A 54 2.59 -9.09 -6.14
N GLU A 55 1.27 -9.10 -6.37
CA GLU A 55 0.50 -8.10 -7.09
C GLU A 55 -0.16 -7.10 -6.14
N GLY A 56 0.54 -6.73 -5.06
CA GLY A 56 0.58 -5.34 -4.58
C GLY A 56 1.09 -4.40 -5.69
N THR A 57 0.55 -4.53 -6.89
CA THR A 57 0.65 -3.60 -7.99
C THR A 57 0.17 -2.29 -7.39
N VAL A 58 1.13 -1.44 -7.05
CA VAL A 58 0.95 -0.01 -7.23
C VAL A 58 0.25 0.07 -8.57
N VAL A 59 -1.02 0.49 -8.56
CA VAL A 59 -1.80 0.72 -9.78
C VAL A 59 -1.13 1.92 -10.45
N GLY A 60 0.07 1.70 -10.97
CA GLY A 60 0.88 2.62 -11.71
C GLY A 60 0.16 2.76 -13.02
N ALA A 61 -0.67 3.80 -13.09
CA ALA A 61 -1.41 4.19 -14.29
C ALA A 61 -1.92 2.97 -15.06
N ALA A 62 -2.71 2.09 -14.41
CA ALA A 62 -3.60 1.28 -15.20
C ALA A 62 -4.45 2.28 -15.99
N SER A 63 -4.20 2.39 -17.30
CA SER A 63 -5.06 3.13 -18.20
C SER A 63 -6.48 2.77 -17.81
N PRO A 64 -7.35 3.75 -17.49
CA PRO A 64 -8.67 3.43 -16.97
C PRO A 64 -9.31 2.47 -17.96
N THR A 65 -9.65 1.26 -17.49
CA THR A 65 -10.27 0.24 -18.34
C THR A 65 -11.64 0.75 -18.81
N GLU A 66 -12.23 1.66 -18.03
CA GLU A 66 -13.41 2.40 -18.38
C GLU A 66 -13.12 3.75 -19.05
N GLY A 67 -13.89 4.03 -20.09
CA GLY A 67 -13.83 5.29 -20.83
C GLY A 67 -15.22 5.77 -21.24
N PRO A 68 -15.30 6.88 -21.99
CA PRO A 68 -16.53 7.36 -22.59
C PRO A 68 -17.30 6.24 -23.30
N GLY A 69 -18.56 6.03 -22.91
CA GLY A 69 -19.42 4.98 -23.44
C GLY A 69 -19.50 3.70 -22.59
N THR A 70 -18.55 3.47 -21.67
CA THR A 70 -18.59 2.33 -20.75
C THR A 70 -19.82 2.41 -19.84
N VAL A 71 -20.47 1.27 -19.61
CA VAL A 71 -21.61 1.14 -18.70
C VAL A 71 -21.18 0.41 -17.44
N ILE A 72 -21.34 1.07 -16.29
CA ILE A 72 -21.05 0.54 -14.96
C ILE A 72 -22.36 0.53 -14.18
N GLY A 73 -22.96 -0.65 -14.02
CA GLY A 73 -24.32 -0.78 -13.49
C GLY A 73 -25.32 0.02 -14.33
N ARG A 74 -26.01 0.98 -13.72
CA ARG A 74 -26.96 1.89 -14.39
C ARG A 74 -26.34 3.16 -14.96
N PHE A 75 -25.05 3.39 -14.74
CA PHE A 75 -24.38 4.61 -15.16
C PHE A 75 -23.63 4.38 -16.47
N LYS A 76 -23.86 5.25 -17.45
CA LYS A 76 -23.07 5.32 -18.68
C LYS A 76 -22.08 6.48 -18.59
N LEU A 77 -20.79 6.20 -18.66
CA LEU A 77 -19.76 7.24 -18.69
C LEU A 77 -19.87 8.06 -19.97
N LEU A 78 -19.81 9.39 -19.84
CA LEU A 78 -19.96 10.32 -20.96
C LEU A 78 -18.60 10.90 -21.37
N GLU A 79 -17.91 11.55 -20.44
CA GLU A 79 -16.60 12.15 -20.69
C GLU A 79 -15.77 12.22 -19.41
N LYS A 80 -14.45 12.28 -19.57
CA LYS A 80 -13.51 12.45 -18.47
C LYS A 80 -13.44 13.93 -18.08
N ILE A 81 -13.68 14.21 -16.81
CA ILE A 81 -13.69 15.59 -16.28
C ILE A 81 -12.50 15.90 -15.37
N GLY A 82 -11.70 14.90 -14.98
CA GLY A 82 -10.48 15.12 -14.21
C GLY A 82 -9.63 13.86 -14.02
N GLU A 83 -8.35 14.04 -13.68
CA GLU A 83 -7.41 12.98 -13.31
C GLU A 83 -6.43 13.52 -12.26
N GLY A 84 -6.05 12.66 -11.33
CA GLY A 84 -4.96 12.90 -10.39
C GLY A 84 -4.24 11.60 -10.05
N GLY A 85 -3.23 11.68 -9.17
CA GLY A 85 -2.42 10.51 -8.78
C GLY A 85 -3.20 9.36 -8.10
N CYS A 86 -4.46 9.59 -7.73
CA CYS A 86 -5.33 8.59 -7.10
C CYS A 86 -6.50 8.15 -7.99
N GLY A 87 -6.56 8.56 -9.27
CA GLY A 87 -7.58 8.07 -10.20
C GLY A 87 -8.15 9.10 -11.19
N VAL A 88 -9.23 8.70 -11.87
CA VAL A 88 -9.88 9.45 -12.94
C VAL A 88 -11.35 9.71 -12.60
N VAL A 89 -11.83 10.93 -12.86
CA VAL A 89 -13.22 11.34 -12.64
C VAL A 89 -13.94 11.46 -13.97
N TYR A 90 -15.11 10.83 -14.07
CA TYR A 90 -15.98 10.86 -15.24
C TYR A 90 -17.32 11.52 -14.92
N MET A 91 -17.87 12.28 -15.88
CA MET A 91 -19.30 12.57 -15.90
C MET A 91 -20.04 11.32 -16.40
N ALA A 92 -21.18 10.99 -15.76
CA ALA A 92 -21.97 9.82 -16.12
C ALA A 92 -23.46 10.14 -16.18
N LEU A 93 -24.17 9.47 -17.09
CA LEU A 93 -25.63 9.49 -17.18
C LEU A 93 -26.20 8.30 -16.41
N ASN A 94 -27.12 8.55 -15.48
CA ASN A 94 -27.92 7.50 -14.85
C ASN A 94 -29.07 7.11 -15.79
N LYS A 95 -29.17 5.82 -16.12
CA LYS A 95 -30.35 5.27 -16.80
C LYS A 95 -31.26 4.69 -15.72
N GLU A 96 -32.38 5.38 -15.47
CA GLU A 96 -33.47 4.89 -14.62
C GLU A 96 -34.12 3.63 -15.20
#